data_AF-A0A4R1AGP0-F1
#
_entry.id   AF-A0A4R1AGP0-F1
#
_cell.length_a   1.000
_cell.length_b   1.000
_cell.length_c   1.000
_cell.angle_alpha   90.00
_cell.angle_beta   90.00
_cell.angle_gamma   90.00
#
_symmetry.space_group_name_H-M   'P 1'
#
loop_
_entity.id
_entity.type
_entity.pdbx_description
1 polymer ?
#
loop_
_entity_poly.entity_id
_entity_poly.type
_entity_poly.pdbx_seq_one_letter_code
_entity_poly.pdbx_strand_id
1 'polypeptide(L)'
;MSATTAPVTLRSAILTGVATALAGVLLCLAAVVLAGASPDLDALRVATRAWLVAHGSGITVDGVAITVLPLGGMLAAVALVAVPTAVATRRDVPEPGVLLAGTAGAYGVVAALAAALAGTGGDDVSIGLVRGTFAAFVVAAIGAWAGISVHPRHRVRWWPTENAAVRAVVRAATAGLASLLLAAAVLYVVLLAVHLPRAADLWAGLAPTGTGAVGLAAVSVAAVPNLVLWTLSAMVGPGFALGTETSVDLTGVHLGAVPALPTLAALPSPGELPGWTVLLGLVPLLAGAWAGWRLEVPDGLGLPERVGLGAAAGALAGASAGVLVAISGGGAGAQRLAEVGPPTWTPLLVAVPVLALGGALGQALTHYRGVRAGHDAPEDRPSRRPRLRVRDEPAGPARRDR
;
A
#
# COMPACT_ATOMS: atom_id res chain seq x y z
N MET A 1 -25.92 -6.49 -35.06
CA MET A 1 -24.50 -6.48 -35.45
C MET A 1 -23.66 -6.70 -34.21
N SER A 2 -23.35 -7.97 -33.94
CA SER A 2 -22.52 -8.42 -32.83
C SER A 2 -21.07 -8.10 -33.18
N ALA A 3 -20.47 -7.11 -32.54
CA ALA A 3 -19.03 -6.87 -32.69
C ALA A 3 -18.27 -8.05 -32.05
N THR A 4 -17.84 -8.99 -32.88
CA THR A 4 -16.96 -10.10 -32.48
C THR A 4 -15.59 -9.53 -32.13
N THR A 5 -15.43 -9.06 -30.89
CA THR A 5 -14.15 -8.50 -30.43
C THR A 5 -13.22 -9.62 -30.00
N ALA A 6 -12.02 -9.64 -30.60
CA ALA A 6 -10.96 -10.61 -30.33
C ALA A 6 -10.64 -10.73 -28.83
N PRO A 7 -10.27 -11.94 -28.35
CA PRO A 7 -9.79 -12.12 -26.98
C PRO A 7 -8.59 -11.21 -26.69
N VAL A 8 -8.42 -10.79 -25.45
CA VAL A 8 -7.19 -10.13 -24.99
C VAL A 8 -6.03 -11.08 -25.26
N THR A 9 -5.27 -10.79 -26.31
CA THR A 9 -4.13 -11.59 -26.75
C THR A 9 -2.86 -11.08 -26.08
N LEU A 10 -1.84 -11.93 -26.01
CA LEU A 10 -0.47 -11.56 -25.60
C LEU A 10 0.00 -10.23 -26.23
N ARG A 11 -0.40 -9.96 -27.47
CA ARG A 11 -0.17 -8.68 -28.17
C ARG A 11 -0.69 -7.47 -27.39
N SER A 12 -1.93 -7.52 -26.89
CA SER A 12 -2.51 -6.41 -26.12
C SER A 12 -1.82 -6.22 -24.77
N ALA A 13 -1.35 -7.30 -24.14
CA ALA A 13 -0.58 -7.24 -22.91
C ALA A 13 0.78 -6.56 -23.12
N ILE A 14 1.49 -6.95 -24.19
CA ILE A 14 2.77 -6.35 -24.60
C ILE A 14 2.59 -4.87 -24.95
N LEU A 15 1.59 -4.53 -25.78
CA LEU A 15 1.31 -3.15 -26.14
C LEU A 15 1.02 -2.28 -24.92
N THR A 16 0.27 -2.80 -23.94
CA THR A 16 -0.01 -2.07 -22.69
C THR A 16 1.29 -1.81 -21.91
N GLY A 17 2.14 -2.83 -21.76
CA GLY A 17 3.43 -2.69 -21.06
C GLY A 17 4.36 -1.70 -21.74
N VAL A 18 4.55 -1.83 -23.05
CA VAL A 18 5.41 -0.90 -23.83
C VAL A 18 4.86 0.52 -23.81
N ALA A 19 3.55 0.70 -24.08
CA ALA A 19 2.96 2.04 -24.14
C ALA A 19 3.02 2.77 -22.80
N THR A 20 2.79 2.08 -21.68
CA THR A 20 2.85 2.67 -20.34
C THR A 20 4.29 2.98 -19.91
N ALA A 21 5.26 2.14 -20.28
CA ALA A 21 6.68 2.43 -20.05
C ALA A 21 7.13 3.68 -20.83
N LEU A 22 6.83 3.74 -22.13
CA LEU A 22 7.16 4.88 -22.98
C LEU A 22 6.45 6.16 -22.52
N ALA A 23 5.18 6.08 -22.12
CA ALA A 23 4.46 7.21 -21.54
C ALA A 23 5.16 7.74 -20.28
N GLY A 24 5.66 6.85 -19.40
CA GLY A 24 6.42 7.24 -18.23
C GLY A 24 7.71 7.99 -18.57
N VAL A 25 8.50 7.47 -19.52
CA VAL A 25 9.72 8.15 -20.00
C VAL A 25 9.40 9.52 -20.61
N LEU A 26 8.34 9.60 -21.42
CA LEU A 26 7.90 10.86 -22.03
C LEU A 26 7.41 11.89 -21.00
N LEU A 27 6.75 11.45 -19.93
CA LEU A 27 6.37 12.34 -18.82
C LEU A 27 7.61 12.90 -18.10
N CYS A 28 8.62 12.06 -17.86
CA CYS A 28 9.89 12.53 -17.30
C CYS A 28 10.62 13.47 -18.26
N LEU A 29 10.60 13.21 -19.57
CA LEU A 29 11.18 14.09 -20.58
C LEU A 29 10.48 15.44 -20.62
N ALA A 30 9.15 15.44 -20.60
CA ALA A 30 8.38 16.67 -20.49
C ALA A 30 8.74 17.46 -19.23
N ALA A 31 8.90 16.78 -18.08
CA ALA A 31 9.32 17.44 -16.84
C ALA A 31 10.73 18.06 -16.94
N VAL A 32 11.69 17.35 -17.53
CA VAL A 32 13.08 17.83 -17.73
C VAL A 32 13.12 19.04 -18.68
N VAL A 33 12.37 18.98 -19.80
CA VAL A 33 12.28 20.09 -20.76
C VAL A 33 11.56 21.29 -20.15
N LEU A 34 10.47 21.05 -19.41
CA LEU A 34 9.78 22.12 -18.68
C LEU A 34 10.71 22.76 -17.65
N ALA A 35 11.59 22.00 -17.00
CA ALA A 35 12.60 22.53 -16.09
C ALA A 35 13.72 23.35 -16.78
N GLY A 36 13.66 23.52 -18.10
CA GLY A 36 14.55 24.40 -18.87
C GLY A 36 15.62 23.68 -19.68
N ALA A 37 15.61 22.34 -19.71
CA ALA A 37 16.52 21.58 -20.56
C ALA A 37 16.12 21.66 -22.04
N SER A 38 17.12 21.70 -22.93
CA SER A 38 16.89 21.55 -24.37
C SER A 38 16.36 20.15 -24.69
N PRO A 39 15.41 19.98 -25.64
CA PRO A 39 14.86 18.68 -26.00
C PRO A 39 15.83 17.88 -26.89
N ASP A 40 16.95 17.45 -26.32
CA ASP A 40 18.02 16.69 -26.99
C ASP A 40 18.21 15.29 -26.39
N LEU A 41 19.26 14.58 -26.84
CA LEU A 41 19.58 13.24 -26.36
C LEU A 41 20.00 13.23 -24.89
N ASP A 42 20.58 14.32 -24.37
CA ASP A 42 21.00 14.40 -22.98
C ASP A 42 19.79 14.58 -22.07
N ALA A 43 18.82 15.42 -22.47
CA ALA A 43 17.52 15.50 -21.80
C ALA A 43 16.79 14.15 -21.80
N LEU A 44 16.84 13.38 -22.89
CA LEU A 44 16.28 12.03 -22.94
C LEU A 44 17.00 11.07 -21.98
N ARG A 45 18.32 11.13 -21.88
CA ARG A 45 19.10 10.33 -20.90
C ARG A 45 18.73 10.69 -19.47
N VAL A 46 18.68 11.98 -19.14
CA VAL A 46 18.27 12.47 -17.81
C VAL A 46 16.85 12.03 -17.47
N ALA A 47 15.92 12.16 -18.42
CA ALA A 47 14.53 11.71 -18.26
C ALA A 47 14.43 10.20 -18.05
N THR A 48 15.21 9.42 -18.80
CA THR A 48 15.26 7.96 -18.68
C THR A 48 15.81 7.55 -17.31
N ARG A 49 16.85 8.22 -16.83
CA ARG A 49 17.41 8.01 -15.49
C ARG A 49 16.42 8.37 -14.40
N ALA A 50 15.74 9.52 -14.51
CA ALA A 50 14.70 9.94 -13.57
C ALA A 50 13.54 8.94 -13.53
N TRP A 51 13.10 8.44 -14.69
CA TRP A 51 12.07 7.42 -14.79
C TRP A 51 12.51 6.11 -14.11
N LEU A 52 13.74 5.62 -14.33
CA LEU A 52 14.26 4.43 -13.65
C LEU A 52 14.39 4.63 -12.13
N VAL A 53 14.84 5.81 -11.69
CA VAL A 53 14.92 6.16 -10.26
C VAL A 53 13.53 6.16 -9.64
N ALA A 54 12.51 6.67 -10.33
CA ALA A 54 11.12 6.62 -9.87
C ALA A 54 10.60 5.18 -9.65
N HIS A 55 11.21 4.18 -10.29
CA HIS A 55 10.94 2.76 -10.08
C HIS A 55 11.78 2.14 -8.96
N GLY A 56 12.67 2.90 -8.31
CA GLY A 56 13.54 2.40 -7.25
C GLY A 56 14.82 1.73 -7.73
N SER A 57 15.28 2.03 -8.95
CA SER A 57 16.59 1.56 -9.43
C SER A 57 17.74 2.04 -8.53
N GLY A 58 17.54 3.19 -7.86
CA GLY A 58 18.61 4.02 -7.32
C GLY A 58 19.48 4.61 -8.41
N ILE A 59 20.41 5.45 -7.99
CA ILE A 59 21.38 6.10 -8.86
C ILE A 59 22.67 6.30 -8.09
N THR A 60 23.80 6.07 -8.74
CA THR A 60 25.11 6.42 -8.19
C THR A 60 25.64 7.61 -8.97
N VAL A 61 25.99 8.68 -8.26
CA VAL A 61 26.54 9.91 -8.83
C VAL A 61 27.87 10.18 -8.13
N ASP A 62 28.97 10.27 -8.88
CA ASP A 62 30.32 10.52 -8.34
C ASP A 62 30.70 9.56 -7.20
N GLY A 63 30.33 8.27 -7.35
CA GLY A 63 30.56 7.23 -6.35
C GLY A 63 29.60 7.25 -5.14
N VAL A 64 28.67 8.20 -5.07
CA VAL A 64 27.66 8.30 -4.01
C VAL A 64 26.36 7.62 -4.44
N ALA A 65 25.97 6.56 -3.74
CA ALA A 65 24.75 5.81 -4.04
C ALA A 65 23.53 6.41 -3.34
N ILE A 66 22.53 6.82 -4.12
CA ILE A 66 21.20 7.21 -3.68
C ILE A 66 20.28 6.01 -3.91
N THR A 67 19.86 5.37 -2.83
CA THR A 67 19.12 4.10 -2.85
C THR A 67 17.74 4.16 -2.24
N VAL A 68 17.37 5.27 -1.57
CA VAL A 68 16.03 5.50 -1.02
C VAL A 68 14.97 5.29 -2.10
N LEU A 69 13.91 4.54 -1.77
CA LEU A 69 12.83 4.24 -2.72
C LEU A 69 11.86 5.44 -2.81
N PRO A 70 11.69 6.08 -3.98
CA PRO A 70 10.75 7.19 -4.13
C PRO A 70 9.32 6.67 -4.27
N LEU A 71 8.65 6.39 -3.15
CA LEU A 71 7.36 5.70 -3.14
C LEU A 71 6.27 6.47 -3.89
N GLY A 72 6.29 7.81 -3.89
CA GLY A 72 5.36 8.59 -4.70
C GLY A 72 5.58 8.41 -6.21
N GLY A 73 6.83 8.31 -6.66
CA GLY A 73 7.15 7.98 -8.04
C GLY A 73 6.67 6.58 -8.42
N MET A 74 6.89 5.61 -7.54
CA MET A 74 6.40 4.24 -7.73
C MET A 74 4.88 4.18 -7.79
N LEU A 75 4.17 4.87 -6.89
CA LEU A 75 2.70 4.92 -6.89
C LEU A 75 2.16 5.56 -8.16
N ALA A 76 2.81 6.63 -8.66
CA ALA A 76 2.45 7.24 -9.94
C ALA A 76 2.65 6.26 -11.10
N ALA A 77 3.76 5.52 -11.13
CA ALA A 77 4.02 4.49 -12.14
C ALA A 77 3.04 3.31 -12.06
N VAL A 78 2.73 2.82 -10.84
CA VAL A 78 1.68 1.82 -10.59
C VAL A 78 0.35 2.31 -11.16
N ALA A 79 -0.05 3.55 -10.88
CA ALA A 79 -1.30 4.14 -11.38
C ALA A 79 -1.30 4.26 -12.91
N LEU A 80 -0.18 4.66 -13.51
CA LEU A 80 -0.02 4.79 -14.97
C LEU A 80 -0.22 3.44 -15.69
N VAL A 81 0.18 2.33 -15.06
CA VAL A 81 -0.08 0.98 -15.59
C VAL A 81 -1.49 0.50 -15.24
N ALA A 82 -1.95 0.75 -14.01
CA ALA A 82 -3.23 0.26 -13.51
C ALA A 82 -4.43 0.81 -14.29
N VAL A 83 -4.42 2.09 -14.67
CA VAL A 83 -5.56 2.72 -15.36
C VAL A 83 -5.82 2.06 -16.73
N PRO A 84 -4.85 1.97 -17.66
CA PRO A 84 -5.04 1.27 -18.93
C PRO A 84 -5.41 -0.20 -18.74
N THR A 85 -4.80 -0.91 -17.78
CA THR A 85 -5.14 -2.31 -17.52
C THR A 85 -6.58 -2.46 -17.00
N ALA A 86 -7.06 -1.55 -16.14
CA ALA A 86 -8.45 -1.53 -15.68
C ALA A 86 -9.44 -1.27 -16.83
N VAL A 87 -9.07 -0.42 -17.79
CA VAL A 87 -9.85 -0.17 -19.01
C VAL A 87 -9.88 -1.42 -19.90
N ALA A 88 -8.71 -2.04 -20.14
CA ALA A 88 -8.59 -3.24 -20.96
C ALA A 88 -9.38 -4.44 -20.38
N THR A 89 -9.53 -4.49 -19.06
CA THR A 89 -10.22 -5.57 -18.33
C THR A 89 -11.68 -5.25 -18.00
N ARG A 90 -12.26 -4.16 -18.54
CA ARG A 90 -13.70 -3.87 -18.45
C ARG A 90 -14.56 -4.98 -19.04
N ARG A 91 -14.06 -5.70 -20.04
CA ARG A 91 -14.66 -6.92 -20.57
C ARG A 91 -14.06 -8.15 -19.89
N ASP A 92 -14.70 -9.31 -20.05
CA ASP A 92 -14.12 -10.52 -19.47
C ASP A 92 -12.83 -10.89 -20.19
N VAL A 93 -11.83 -11.24 -19.39
CA VAL A 93 -10.51 -11.66 -19.85
C VAL A 93 -10.36 -13.09 -19.36
N PRO A 94 -10.26 -14.08 -20.27
CA PRO A 94 -10.14 -15.49 -19.87
C PRO A 94 -8.91 -15.72 -18.97
N GLU A 95 -7.78 -15.12 -19.32
CA GLU A 95 -6.48 -15.35 -18.67
C GLU A 95 -5.88 -14.03 -18.13
N PRO A 96 -6.37 -13.50 -16.99
CA PRO A 96 -5.84 -12.27 -16.41
C PRO A 96 -4.36 -12.39 -16.02
N GLY A 97 -3.89 -13.61 -15.71
CA GLY A 97 -2.48 -13.89 -15.43
C GLY A 97 -1.56 -13.64 -16.63
N VAL A 98 -2.00 -13.98 -17.85
CA VAL A 98 -1.22 -13.71 -19.08
C VAL A 98 -1.16 -12.22 -19.38
N LEU A 99 -2.25 -11.48 -19.15
CA LEU A 99 -2.24 -10.03 -19.26
C LEU A 99 -1.24 -9.40 -18.27
N LEU A 100 -1.30 -9.80 -17.00
CA LEU A 100 -0.37 -9.33 -15.97
C LEU A 100 1.09 -9.63 -16.34
N ALA A 101 1.40 -10.89 -16.64
CA ALA A 101 2.75 -11.33 -16.94
C ALA A 101 3.29 -10.69 -18.23
N GLY A 102 2.46 -10.59 -19.28
CA GLY A 102 2.83 -9.96 -20.54
C GLY A 102 3.07 -8.46 -20.41
N THR A 103 2.23 -7.75 -19.64
CA THR A 103 2.42 -6.31 -19.36
C THR A 103 3.67 -6.09 -18.52
N ALA A 104 3.86 -6.83 -17.42
CA ALA A 104 5.05 -6.69 -16.56
C ALA A 104 6.34 -7.06 -17.31
N GLY A 105 6.34 -8.15 -18.06
CA GLY A 105 7.49 -8.60 -18.85
C GLY A 105 7.90 -7.59 -19.92
N ALA A 106 6.93 -7.09 -20.71
CA ALA A 106 7.22 -6.08 -21.72
C ALA A 106 7.74 -4.77 -21.11
N TYR A 107 7.16 -4.33 -19.99
CA TYR A 107 7.62 -3.16 -19.24
C TYR A 107 9.06 -3.35 -18.74
N GLY A 108 9.36 -4.52 -18.16
CA GLY A 108 10.70 -4.89 -17.70
C GLY A 108 11.74 -4.89 -18.83
N VAL A 109 11.39 -5.39 -20.01
CA VAL A 109 12.29 -5.34 -21.19
C VAL A 109 12.59 -3.89 -21.59
N VAL A 110 11.58 -3.01 -21.62
CA VAL A 110 11.81 -1.58 -21.89
C VAL A 110 12.71 -0.96 -20.83
N ALA A 111 12.51 -1.31 -19.55
CA ALA A 111 13.36 -0.83 -18.46
C ALA A 111 14.81 -1.34 -18.57
N ALA A 112 15.02 -2.59 -18.98
CA ALA A 112 16.35 -3.14 -19.21
C ALA A 112 17.09 -2.41 -20.34
N LEU A 113 16.40 -2.15 -21.46
CA LEU A 113 16.94 -1.38 -22.57
C LEU A 113 17.26 0.06 -22.15
N ALA A 114 16.35 0.70 -21.44
CA ALA A 114 16.52 2.04 -20.88
C ALA A 114 17.73 2.13 -19.94
N ALA A 115 17.89 1.16 -19.02
CA ALA A 115 19.01 1.12 -18.09
C ALA A 115 20.34 0.84 -18.79
N ALA A 116 20.36 -0.03 -19.81
CA ALA A 116 21.54 -0.26 -20.63
C ALA A 116 21.96 1.02 -21.38
N LEU A 117 21.01 1.72 -21.98
CA LEU A 117 21.27 2.99 -22.68
C LEU A 117 21.74 4.10 -21.72
N ALA A 118 21.16 4.19 -20.53
CA ALA A 118 21.53 5.18 -19.51
C ALA A 118 22.97 5.03 -19.00
N GLY A 119 23.55 3.83 -19.08
CA GLY A 119 24.93 3.53 -18.69
C GLY A 119 25.98 3.71 -19.80
N THR A 120 25.60 4.18 -20.99
CA THR A 120 26.54 4.40 -22.12
C THR A 120 27.20 5.79 -22.12
N GLY A 121 26.80 6.68 -21.22
CA GLY A 121 27.45 7.98 -21.05
C GLY A 121 28.76 7.80 -20.31
N GLY A 122 29.84 8.43 -20.78
CA GLY A 122 31.13 8.47 -20.07
C GLY A 122 31.11 9.37 -18.84
N ASP A 123 29.94 9.64 -18.27
CA ASP A 123 29.73 10.40 -17.05
C ASP A 123 29.73 9.47 -15.83
N ASP A 124 30.14 9.99 -14.65
CA ASP A 124 30.22 9.23 -13.39
C ASP A 124 28.83 8.93 -12.77
N VAL A 125 27.80 8.82 -13.62
CA VAL A 125 26.41 8.56 -13.26
C VAL A 125 25.99 7.18 -13.75
N SER A 126 25.73 6.26 -12.82
CA SER A 126 25.36 4.88 -13.15
C SER A 126 24.04 4.44 -12.53
N ILE A 127 23.34 3.54 -13.23
CA ILE A 127 22.12 2.88 -12.78
C ILE A 127 22.35 1.38 -12.76
N GLY A 128 21.98 0.72 -11.65
CA GLY A 128 22.05 -0.72 -11.55
C GLY A 128 21.05 -1.40 -12.49
N LEU A 129 21.53 -1.97 -13.60
CA LEU A 129 20.71 -2.65 -14.62
C LEU A 129 19.75 -3.67 -14.01
N VAL A 130 20.27 -4.57 -13.17
CA VAL A 130 19.48 -5.65 -12.56
C VAL A 130 18.42 -5.09 -11.63
N ARG A 131 18.80 -4.18 -10.73
CA ARG A 131 17.87 -3.56 -9.76
C ARG A 131 16.80 -2.74 -10.46
N GLY A 132 17.17 -1.90 -11.43
CA GLY A 132 16.22 -1.07 -12.18
C GLY A 132 15.23 -1.89 -12.99
N THR A 133 15.72 -2.91 -13.71
CA THR A 133 14.87 -3.82 -14.48
C THR A 133 13.89 -4.56 -13.59
N PHE A 134 14.38 -5.13 -12.49
CA PHE A 134 13.55 -5.88 -11.56
C PHE A 134 12.51 -4.99 -10.88
N ALA A 135 12.90 -3.81 -10.40
CA ALA A 135 12.00 -2.90 -9.73
C ALA A 135 10.91 -2.37 -10.68
N ALA A 136 11.27 -2.04 -11.93
CA ALA A 136 10.30 -1.66 -12.97
C ALA A 136 9.33 -2.80 -13.31
N PHE A 137 9.83 -4.03 -13.43
CA PHE A 137 8.99 -5.22 -13.61
C PHE A 137 7.97 -5.39 -12.47
N VAL A 138 8.42 -5.25 -11.20
CA VAL A 138 7.56 -5.39 -10.02
C VAL A 138 6.50 -4.28 -9.98
N VAL A 139 6.88 -3.02 -10.22
CA VAL A 139 5.94 -1.88 -10.28
C VAL A 139 4.87 -2.11 -11.36
N ALA A 140 5.28 -2.56 -12.55
CA ALA A 140 4.34 -2.86 -13.63
C ALA A 140 3.43 -4.06 -13.30
N ALA A 141 3.95 -5.10 -12.64
CA ALA A 141 3.15 -6.23 -12.16
C ALA A 141 2.11 -5.80 -11.13
N ILE A 142 2.49 -4.95 -10.16
CA ILE A 142 1.58 -4.38 -9.15
C ILE A 142 0.52 -3.50 -9.83
N GLY A 143 0.92 -2.64 -10.78
CA GLY A 143 -0.01 -1.80 -11.55
C GLY A 143 -1.00 -2.63 -12.34
N ALA A 144 -0.53 -3.62 -13.11
CA ALA A 144 -1.40 -4.51 -13.87
C ALA A 144 -2.35 -5.30 -12.96
N TRP A 145 -1.83 -5.86 -11.86
CA TRP A 145 -2.64 -6.55 -10.85
C TRP A 145 -3.72 -5.64 -10.26
N ALA A 146 -3.36 -4.41 -9.85
CA ALA A 146 -4.29 -3.44 -9.29
C ALA A 146 -5.38 -3.07 -10.30
N GLY A 147 -5.00 -2.83 -11.56
CA GLY A 147 -5.92 -2.52 -12.65
C GLY A 147 -6.90 -3.66 -12.95
N ILE A 148 -6.41 -4.89 -13.09
CA ILE A 148 -7.26 -6.10 -13.25
C ILE A 148 -8.21 -6.23 -12.06
N SER A 149 -7.68 -6.03 -10.86
CA SER A 149 -8.40 -6.20 -9.61
C SER A 149 -9.44 -5.11 -9.36
N VAL A 150 -9.52 -4.01 -10.13
CA VAL A 150 -10.65 -3.08 -10.01
C VAL A 150 -11.99 -3.81 -10.19
N HIS A 151 -12.03 -4.85 -11.03
CA HIS A 151 -13.23 -5.63 -11.31
C HIS A 151 -13.36 -6.85 -10.37
N PRO A 152 -14.43 -6.97 -9.56
CA PRO A 152 -14.59 -8.04 -8.56
C PRO A 152 -14.48 -9.47 -9.12
N ARG A 153 -14.98 -9.69 -10.34
CA ARG A 153 -14.91 -10.99 -11.06
C ARG A 153 -13.49 -11.52 -11.24
N HIS A 154 -12.51 -10.63 -11.37
CA HIS A 154 -11.10 -11.01 -11.51
C HIS A 154 -10.41 -11.15 -10.15
N ARG A 155 -10.86 -10.41 -9.13
CA ARG A 155 -10.31 -10.51 -7.76
C ARG A 155 -10.37 -11.91 -7.19
N VAL A 156 -11.47 -12.62 -7.44
CA VAL A 156 -11.70 -13.97 -6.92
C VAL A 156 -10.68 -14.97 -7.51
N ARG A 157 -10.21 -14.75 -8.74
CA ARG A 157 -9.25 -15.63 -9.43
C ARG A 157 -7.83 -15.54 -8.88
N TRP A 158 -7.50 -14.51 -8.10
CA TRP A 158 -6.17 -14.34 -7.50
C TRP A 158 -5.95 -15.15 -6.23
N TRP A 159 -6.98 -15.78 -5.67
CA TRP A 159 -6.84 -16.53 -4.44
C TRP A 159 -6.17 -17.87 -4.73
N PRO A 160 -4.97 -18.13 -4.16
CA PRO A 160 -4.27 -19.40 -4.37
C PRO A 160 -4.87 -20.55 -3.56
N THR A 161 -5.90 -20.27 -2.75
CA THR A 161 -6.51 -21.23 -1.84
C THR A 161 -8.02 -21.13 -1.82
N GLU A 162 -8.66 -22.29 -1.71
CA GLU A 162 -10.10 -22.41 -1.51
C GLU A 162 -10.51 -22.22 -0.04
N ASN A 163 -9.55 -22.21 0.89
CA ASN A 163 -9.80 -22.12 2.32
C ASN A 163 -10.37 -20.75 2.72
N ALA A 164 -11.65 -20.73 3.12
CA ALA A 164 -12.38 -19.53 3.49
C ALA A 164 -11.77 -18.77 4.68
N ALA A 165 -11.17 -19.48 5.65
CA ALA A 165 -10.55 -18.86 6.82
C ALA A 165 -9.32 -18.03 6.43
N VAL A 166 -8.45 -18.59 5.57
CA VAL A 166 -7.29 -17.85 5.04
C VAL A 166 -7.76 -16.59 4.30
N ARG A 167 -8.87 -16.70 3.55
CA ARG A 167 -9.44 -15.54 2.85
C ARG A 167 -9.96 -14.46 3.77
N ALA A 168 -10.67 -14.86 4.82
CA ALA A 168 -11.17 -13.95 5.83
C ALA A 168 -10.01 -13.25 6.55
N VAL A 169 -8.97 -13.98 6.94
CA VAL A 169 -7.76 -13.44 7.61
C VAL A 169 -7.08 -12.39 6.74
N VAL A 170 -6.83 -12.66 5.46
CA VAL A 170 -6.20 -11.70 4.55
C VAL A 170 -7.09 -10.46 4.36
N ARG A 171 -8.40 -10.60 4.18
CA ARG A 171 -9.32 -9.45 4.06
C ARG A 171 -9.34 -8.60 5.33
N ALA A 172 -9.43 -9.23 6.50
CA ALA A 172 -9.34 -8.58 7.80
C ALA A 172 -8.00 -7.83 7.96
N ALA A 173 -6.89 -8.48 7.62
CA ALA A 173 -5.56 -7.89 7.65
C ALA A 173 -5.46 -6.66 6.73
N THR A 174 -6.05 -6.69 5.52
CA THR A 174 -6.07 -5.53 4.62
C THR A 174 -6.83 -4.34 5.21
N ALA A 175 -7.92 -4.59 5.96
CA ALA A 175 -8.66 -3.53 6.64
C ALA A 175 -7.84 -2.92 7.80
N GLY A 176 -7.15 -3.76 8.56
CA GLY A 176 -6.21 -3.33 9.61
C GLY A 176 -5.07 -2.48 9.06
N LEU A 177 -4.36 -2.98 8.05
CA LEU A 177 -3.28 -2.27 7.37
C LEU A 177 -3.76 -0.92 6.80
N ALA A 178 -4.89 -0.91 6.11
CA ALA A 178 -5.47 0.32 5.56
C ALA A 178 -5.80 1.35 6.66
N SER A 179 -6.36 0.89 7.80
CA SER A 179 -6.66 1.78 8.93
C SER A 179 -5.39 2.37 9.55
N LEU A 180 -4.31 1.58 9.65
CA LEU A 180 -3.03 2.04 10.19
C LEU A 180 -2.35 3.06 9.25
N LEU A 181 -2.31 2.76 7.95
CA LEU A 181 -1.78 3.68 6.93
C LEU A 181 -2.58 4.99 6.90
N LEU A 182 -3.90 4.91 7.00
CA LEU A 182 -4.76 6.10 7.07
C LEU A 182 -4.46 6.92 8.32
N ALA A 183 -4.30 6.29 9.49
CA ALA A 183 -4.00 6.99 10.72
C ALA A 183 -2.63 7.71 10.65
N ALA A 184 -1.61 7.05 10.09
CA ALA A 184 -0.29 7.67 9.87
C ALA A 184 -0.36 8.83 8.86
N ALA A 185 -1.14 8.67 7.78
CA ALA A 185 -1.34 9.72 6.79
C ALA A 185 -2.05 10.94 7.39
N VAL A 186 -3.11 10.71 8.18
CA VAL A 186 -3.83 11.77 8.90
C VAL A 186 -2.90 12.49 9.86
N LEU A 187 -2.12 11.74 10.66
CA LEU A 187 -1.17 12.34 11.60
C LEU A 187 -0.14 13.22 10.87
N TYR A 188 0.46 12.72 9.79
CA TYR A 188 1.41 13.48 8.98
C TYR A 188 0.78 14.77 8.41
N VAL A 189 -0.44 14.68 7.86
CA VAL A 189 -1.16 15.85 7.32
C VAL A 189 -1.47 16.86 8.42
N VAL A 190 -1.89 16.42 9.60
CA VAL A 190 -2.13 17.30 10.75
C VAL A 190 -0.84 18.00 11.17
N LEU A 191 0.27 17.27 11.27
CA LEU A 191 1.57 17.84 11.60
C LEU A 191 2.03 18.87 10.56
N LEU A 192 1.87 18.57 9.27
CA LEU A 192 2.20 19.50 8.20
C LEU A 192 1.31 20.76 8.22
N ALA A 193 0.01 20.60 8.50
CA ALA A 193 -0.92 21.72 8.59
C ALA A 193 -0.61 22.64 9.78
N VAL A 194 -0.26 22.06 10.93
CA VAL A 194 0.18 22.83 12.11
C VAL A 194 1.47 23.61 11.83
N HIS A 195 2.40 23.02 11.08
CA HIS A 195 3.69 23.62 10.75
C HIS A 195 3.71 24.26 9.35
N LEU A 196 2.54 24.61 8.80
CA LEU A 196 2.44 25.19 7.47
C LEU A 196 3.22 26.51 7.30
N PRO A 197 3.30 27.42 8.30
CA PRO A 197 4.15 28.60 8.19
C PRO A 197 5.62 28.26 7.95
N ARG A 198 6.16 27.27 8.68
CA ARG A 198 7.53 26.77 8.49
C ARG A 198 7.71 26.17 7.09
N ALA A 199 6.70 25.47 6.57
CA ALA A 199 6.74 24.94 5.21
C ALA A 199 6.79 26.07 4.17
N ALA A 200 6.04 27.16 4.39
CA ALA A 200 6.05 28.34 3.54
C ALA A 200 7.41 29.06 3.58
N ASP A 201 8.04 29.16 4.75
CA ASP A 201 9.37 29.76 4.91
C ASP A 201 10.45 28.94 4.18
N LEU A 202 10.39 27.60 4.27
CA LEU A 202 11.30 26.71 3.52
C LEU A 202 11.09 26.84 2.01
N TRP A 203 9.82 26.91 1.57
CA TRP A 203 9.50 27.16 0.17
C TRP A 203 10.04 28.51 -0.31
N ALA A 204 9.82 29.57 0.46
CA ALA A 204 10.28 30.92 0.12
C ALA A 204 11.82 31.01 0.12
N GLY A 205 12.49 30.33 1.06
CA GLY A 205 13.95 30.27 1.14
C GLY A 205 14.61 29.57 -0.06
N LEU A 206 13.92 28.61 -0.68
CA LEU A 206 14.35 27.99 -1.94
C LEU A 206 14.09 28.88 -3.16
N ALA A 207 13.30 29.96 -3.01
CA ALA A 207 12.92 30.92 -4.04
C ALA A 207 12.62 30.30 -5.42
N PRO A 208 11.76 29.26 -5.50
CA PRO A 208 11.56 28.56 -6.75
C PRO A 208 10.79 29.42 -7.75
N THR A 209 11.29 29.54 -8.98
CA THR A 209 10.66 30.34 -10.04
C THR A 209 10.17 29.48 -11.21
N GLY A 210 9.05 29.89 -11.82
CA GLY A 210 8.52 29.27 -13.04
C GLY A 210 8.27 27.76 -12.90
N THR A 211 8.88 26.97 -13.78
CA THR A 211 8.77 25.50 -13.78
C THR A 211 9.57 24.83 -12.66
N GLY A 212 10.56 25.50 -12.08
CA GLY A 212 11.27 25.05 -10.89
C GLY A 212 10.34 24.93 -9.68
N ALA A 213 9.34 25.83 -9.55
CA ALA A 213 8.29 25.72 -8.54
C ALA A 213 7.42 24.49 -8.74
N VAL A 214 7.05 24.19 -9.99
CA VAL A 214 6.28 22.97 -10.32
C VAL A 214 7.09 21.71 -10.00
N GLY A 215 8.39 21.70 -10.33
CA GLY A 215 9.30 20.60 -9.99
C GLY A 215 9.42 20.38 -8.48
N LEU A 216 9.63 21.45 -7.71
CA LEU A 216 9.70 21.38 -6.25
C LEU A 216 8.39 20.88 -5.63
N ALA A 217 7.24 21.35 -6.13
CA ALA A 217 5.93 20.85 -5.71
C ALA A 217 5.77 19.36 -6.03
N ALA A 218 6.16 18.92 -7.22
CA ALA A 218 6.08 17.52 -7.63
C ALA A 218 6.96 16.61 -6.76
N VAL A 219 8.20 17.01 -6.48
CA VAL A 219 9.11 16.28 -5.56
C VAL A 219 8.55 16.24 -4.15
N SER A 220 8.01 17.36 -3.67
CA SER A 220 7.37 17.46 -2.35
C SER A 220 6.21 16.47 -2.22
N VAL A 221 5.30 16.45 -3.20
CA VAL A 221 4.17 15.51 -3.23
C VAL A 221 4.66 14.06 -3.35
N ALA A 222 5.67 13.80 -4.17
CA ALA A 222 6.24 12.46 -4.36
C ALA A 222 6.93 11.92 -3.09
N ALA A 223 7.40 12.79 -2.20
CA ALA A 223 7.99 12.41 -0.92
C ALA A 223 6.94 12.06 0.16
N VAL A 224 5.68 12.50 0.02
CA VAL A 224 4.63 12.29 1.03
C VAL A 224 4.45 10.81 1.39
N PRO A 225 4.37 9.85 0.44
CA PRO A 225 4.19 8.44 0.79
C PRO A 225 5.33 7.87 1.65
N ASN A 226 6.58 8.30 1.43
CA ASN A 226 7.71 7.96 2.30
C ASN A 226 7.50 8.52 3.71
N LEU A 227 7.15 9.80 3.81
CA LEU A 227 6.95 10.48 5.09
C LEU A 227 5.78 9.90 5.89
N VAL A 228 4.73 9.42 5.23
CA VAL A 228 3.63 8.67 5.87
C VAL A 228 4.13 7.36 6.49
N LEU A 229 4.96 6.59 5.77
CA LEU A 229 5.52 5.35 6.33
C LEU A 229 6.55 5.61 7.44
N TRP A 230 7.30 6.70 7.36
CA TRP A 230 8.21 7.10 8.42
C TRP A 230 7.44 7.55 9.67
N THR A 231 6.33 8.29 9.48
CA THR A 231 5.38 8.62 10.56
C THR A 231 4.79 7.36 11.18
N LEU A 232 4.43 6.37 10.36
CA LEU A 232 3.96 5.07 10.84
C LEU A 232 5.04 4.37 11.69
N SER A 233 6.31 4.40 11.27
CA SER A 233 7.42 3.85 12.05
C SER A 233 7.56 4.53 13.42
N ALA A 234 7.43 5.86 13.46
CA ALA A 234 7.38 6.60 14.72
C ALA A 234 6.20 6.16 15.59
N MET A 235 4.98 6.03 15.04
CA MET A 235 3.81 5.56 15.79
C MET A 235 3.96 4.13 16.32
N VAL A 236 4.66 3.24 15.61
CA VAL A 236 4.95 1.87 16.07
C VAL A 236 6.00 1.88 17.18
N GLY A 237 6.88 2.89 17.23
CA GLY A 237 7.87 3.08 18.29
C GLY A 237 9.29 3.31 17.78
N PRO A 238 9.83 2.53 16.81
CA PRO A 238 11.23 2.62 16.40
C PRO A 238 11.67 3.94 15.76
N GLY A 239 10.71 4.77 15.34
CA GLY A 239 11.03 6.08 14.76
C GLY A 239 11.64 5.99 13.36
N PHE A 240 12.28 7.08 12.95
CA PHE A 240 13.03 7.18 11.71
C PHE A 240 14.17 8.20 11.84
N ALA A 241 15.14 8.09 10.94
CA ALA A 241 16.26 9.01 10.83
C ALA A 241 16.23 9.81 9.53
N LEU A 242 16.70 11.05 9.57
CA LEU A 242 16.97 11.90 8.41
C LEU A 242 18.45 12.25 8.40
N GLY A 243 19.26 11.23 8.16
CA GLY A 243 20.69 11.30 8.33
C GLY A 243 21.17 10.86 9.72
N THR A 244 22.49 10.71 9.86
CA THR A 244 23.14 10.05 11.00
C THR A 244 23.01 10.80 12.34
N GLU A 245 22.64 12.07 12.31
CA GLU A 245 22.47 12.92 13.51
C GLU A 245 21.00 13.29 13.76
N THR A 246 20.07 12.61 13.10
CA THR A 246 18.64 12.91 13.20
C THR A 246 17.88 11.68 13.66
N SER A 247 17.08 11.80 14.72
CA SER A 247 16.16 10.76 15.19
C SER A 247 14.82 11.37 15.58
N VAL A 248 13.74 10.74 15.12
CA VAL A 248 12.37 11.12 15.43
C VAL A 248 11.60 9.88 15.86
N ASP A 249 11.26 9.81 17.14
CA ASP A 249 10.45 8.75 17.74
C ASP A 249 9.44 9.33 18.74
N LEU A 250 8.71 8.47 19.46
CA LEU A 250 7.70 8.92 20.43
C LEU A 250 8.28 9.45 21.75
N THR A 251 9.56 9.18 22.01
CA THR A 251 10.27 9.56 23.24
C THR A 251 10.99 10.89 23.10
N GLY A 252 11.39 11.28 21.89
CA GLY A 252 12.03 12.56 21.65
C GLY A 252 12.33 12.82 20.17
N VAL A 253 12.74 14.06 19.92
CA VAL A 253 13.14 14.53 18.59
C VAL A 253 14.53 15.16 18.68
N HIS A 254 15.48 14.58 17.96
CA HIS A 254 16.81 15.13 17.75
C HIS A 254 16.97 15.41 16.27
N LEU A 255 17.12 16.68 15.87
CA LEU A 255 17.29 17.05 14.47
C LEU A 255 18.71 17.58 14.23
N GLY A 256 19.44 16.92 13.32
CA GLY A 256 20.66 17.45 12.74
C GLY A 256 20.37 18.36 11.54
N ALA A 257 21.27 18.35 10.56
CA ALA A 257 21.04 19.04 9.28
C ALA A 257 20.04 18.25 8.42
N VAL A 258 18.80 18.76 8.33
CA VAL A 258 17.71 18.17 7.54
C VAL A 258 17.58 18.90 6.20
N PRO A 259 17.29 18.22 5.07
CA PRO A 259 17.04 18.87 3.79
C PRO A 259 15.94 19.93 3.88
N ALA A 260 16.10 21.03 3.13
CA ALA A 260 15.15 22.15 3.11
C ALA A 260 13.87 21.86 2.30
N LEU A 261 13.35 20.63 2.35
CA LEU A 261 12.11 20.25 1.66
C LEU A 261 10.89 20.76 2.46
N PRO A 262 9.93 21.46 1.82
CA PRO A 262 8.75 21.99 2.49
C PRO A 262 7.94 20.93 3.24
N THR A 263 7.88 19.69 2.72
CA THR A 263 7.18 18.56 3.37
C THR A 263 7.84 18.08 4.66
N LEU A 264 9.14 18.33 4.85
CA LEU A 264 9.83 18.04 6.10
C LEU A 264 9.54 19.07 7.21
N ALA A 265 8.79 20.13 6.92
CA ALA A 265 8.28 21.05 7.95
C ALA A 265 7.37 20.34 8.97
N ALA A 266 6.77 19.21 8.61
CA ALA A 266 5.93 18.40 9.50
C ALA A 266 6.70 17.79 10.69
N LEU A 267 8.04 17.81 10.66
CA LEU A 267 8.86 17.32 11.77
C LEU A 267 8.59 18.16 13.03
N PRO A 268 8.33 17.52 14.19
CA PRO A 268 8.18 18.24 15.44
C PRO A 268 9.43 19.05 15.78
N SER A 269 9.27 20.02 16.67
CA SER A 269 10.41 20.78 17.19
C SER A 269 11.35 19.86 17.99
N PRO A 270 12.68 20.06 17.93
CA PRO A 270 13.63 19.29 18.73
C PRO A 270 13.34 19.39 20.24
N GLY A 271 13.52 18.28 20.95
CA GLY A 271 13.32 18.19 22.39
C GLY A 271 12.34 17.10 22.83
N GLU A 272 11.91 17.19 24.08
CA GLU A 272 10.93 16.28 24.67
C GLU A 272 9.54 16.52 24.07
N LEU A 273 8.87 15.42 23.73
CA LEU A 273 7.50 15.47 23.24
C LEU A 273 6.50 15.54 24.41
N PRO A 274 5.33 16.17 24.23
CA PRO A 274 4.29 16.18 25.24
C PRO A 274 3.89 14.76 25.65
N GLY A 275 3.68 14.47 26.94
CA GLY A 275 3.43 13.10 27.42
C GLY A 275 2.22 12.37 26.81
N TRP A 276 1.28 13.09 26.18
CA TRP A 276 0.17 12.48 25.45
C TRP A 276 0.62 11.78 24.15
N THR A 277 1.80 12.06 23.60
CA THR A 277 2.30 11.40 22.37
C THR A 277 2.46 9.90 22.55
N VAL A 278 2.66 9.42 23.78
CA VAL A 278 2.67 7.98 24.13
C VAL A 278 1.35 7.31 23.73
N LEU A 279 0.22 8.03 23.73
CA LEU A 279 -1.07 7.52 23.30
C LEU A 279 -1.10 7.17 21.80
N LEU A 280 -0.22 7.76 20.98
CA LEU A 280 -0.10 7.38 19.57
C LEU A 280 0.39 5.94 19.39
N GLY A 281 1.13 5.41 20.38
CA GLY A 281 1.53 4.00 20.44
C GLY A 281 0.36 3.03 20.61
N LEU A 282 -0.84 3.51 20.97
CA LEU A 282 -2.06 2.69 20.99
C LEU A 282 -2.68 2.52 19.61
N VAL A 283 -2.36 3.38 18.63
CA VAL A 283 -2.97 3.33 17.30
C VAL A 283 -2.67 2.02 16.56
N PRO A 284 -1.43 1.49 16.54
CA PRO A 284 -1.14 0.16 15.99
C PRO A 284 -1.98 -0.94 16.63
N LEU A 285 -2.15 -0.90 17.96
CA LEU A 285 -2.98 -1.86 18.69
C LEU A 285 -4.45 -1.78 18.25
N LEU A 286 -4.99 -0.56 18.13
CA LEU A 286 -6.37 -0.32 17.67
C LEU A 286 -6.58 -0.75 16.21
N ALA A 287 -5.60 -0.54 15.33
CA ALA A 287 -5.65 -1.02 13.95
C ALA A 287 -5.63 -2.55 13.87
N GLY A 288 -4.85 -3.22 14.74
CA GLY A 288 -4.91 -4.67 14.93
C GLY A 288 -6.30 -5.11 15.41
N ALA A 289 -6.86 -4.44 16.42
CA ALA A 289 -8.20 -4.73 16.93
C ALA A 289 -9.28 -4.53 15.87
N TRP A 290 -9.13 -3.53 15.02
CA TRP A 290 -9.99 -3.33 13.86
C TRP A 290 -9.92 -4.49 12.87
N ALA A 291 -8.71 -5.01 12.58
CA ALA A 291 -8.55 -6.20 11.75
C ALA A 291 -9.30 -7.40 12.34
N GLY A 292 -9.06 -7.69 13.63
CA GLY A 292 -9.75 -8.76 14.34
C GLY A 292 -11.26 -8.57 14.36
N TRP A 293 -11.75 -7.35 14.59
CA TRP A 293 -13.17 -7.04 14.64
C TRP A 293 -13.88 -7.22 13.28
N ARG A 294 -13.17 -6.96 12.18
CA ARG A 294 -13.66 -7.18 10.80
C ARG A 294 -13.56 -8.63 10.35
N LEU A 295 -12.97 -9.51 11.16
CA LEU A 295 -12.80 -10.91 10.82
C LEU A 295 -14.11 -11.67 10.98
N GLU A 296 -14.69 -12.03 9.84
CA GLU A 296 -15.80 -12.98 9.78
C GLU A 296 -15.26 -14.40 9.94
N VAL A 297 -15.75 -15.09 10.97
CA VAL A 297 -15.36 -16.47 11.28
C VAL A 297 -16.57 -17.40 11.16
N PRO A 298 -16.39 -18.65 10.70
CA PRO A 298 -17.45 -19.64 10.69
C PRO A 298 -18.10 -19.85 12.06
N ASP A 299 -19.38 -20.22 12.04
CA ASP A 299 -20.11 -20.62 13.23
C ASP A 299 -19.52 -21.90 13.83
N GLY A 300 -19.63 -22.05 15.16
CA GLY A 300 -19.17 -23.24 15.88
C GLY A 300 -17.71 -23.22 16.33
N LEU A 301 -16.90 -22.21 15.95
CA LEU A 301 -15.54 -22.06 16.45
C LEU A 301 -15.50 -21.59 17.92
N GLY A 302 -14.63 -22.22 18.72
CA GLY A 302 -14.40 -21.84 20.11
C GLY A 302 -13.68 -20.50 20.25
N LEU A 303 -13.73 -19.90 21.45
CA LEU A 303 -13.03 -18.65 21.73
C LEU A 303 -11.51 -18.69 21.39
N PRO A 304 -10.75 -19.74 21.75
CA PRO A 304 -9.32 -19.81 21.44
C PRO A 304 -9.02 -19.76 19.94
N GLU A 305 -9.80 -20.48 19.13
CA GLU A 305 -9.64 -20.53 17.67
C GLU A 305 -9.96 -19.18 17.04
N ARG A 306 -11.06 -18.54 17.48
CA ARG A 306 -11.45 -17.20 17.03
C ARG A 306 -10.35 -16.19 17.34
N VAL A 307 -9.88 -16.16 18.58
CA VAL A 307 -8.80 -15.26 19.03
C VAL A 307 -7.52 -15.54 18.23
N GLY A 308 -7.19 -16.80 17.97
CA GLY A 308 -6.04 -17.18 17.14
C GLY A 308 -6.12 -16.66 15.70
N LEU A 309 -7.29 -16.76 15.05
CA LEU A 309 -7.49 -16.19 13.72
C LEU A 309 -7.45 -14.66 13.72
N GLY A 310 -7.99 -14.02 14.76
CA GLY A 310 -7.89 -12.57 14.96
C GLY A 310 -6.43 -12.12 15.10
N ALA A 311 -5.65 -12.85 15.91
CA ALA A 311 -4.21 -12.64 16.06
C ALA A 311 -3.47 -12.81 14.74
N ALA A 312 -3.80 -13.84 13.94
CA ALA A 312 -3.21 -14.06 12.64
C ALA A 312 -3.50 -12.91 11.65
N ALA A 313 -4.73 -12.37 11.64
CA ALA A 313 -5.09 -11.21 10.83
C ALA A 313 -4.31 -9.95 11.24
N GLY A 314 -4.20 -9.70 12.55
CA GLY A 314 -3.39 -8.63 13.11
C GLY A 314 -1.90 -8.79 12.76
N ALA A 315 -1.34 -9.98 12.98
CA ALA A 315 0.05 -10.30 12.67
C ALA A 315 0.38 -10.08 11.18
N LEU A 316 -0.52 -10.50 10.28
CA LEU A 316 -0.35 -10.29 8.85
C LEU A 316 -0.38 -8.81 8.48
N ALA A 317 -1.28 -8.02 9.08
CA ALA A 317 -1.31 -6.57 8.89
C ALA A 317 -0.02 -5.91 9.42
N GLY A 318 0.47 -6.32 10.60
CA GLY A 318 1.71 -5.84 11.20
C GLY A 318 2.95 -6.19 10.37
N ALA A 319 3.02 -7.42 9.86
CA ALA A 319 4.09 -7.86 8.96
C ALA A 319 4.09 -7.05 7.67
N SER A 320 2.92 -6.85 7.06
CA SER A 320 2.77 -6.04 5.84
C SER A 320 3.20 -4.59 6.07
N ALA A 321 2.76 -3.97 7.17
CA ALA A 321 3.16 -2.60 7.54
C ALA A 321 4.68 -2.52 7.79
N GLY A 322 5.24 -3.46 8.56
CA GLY A 322 6.66 -3.54 8.84
C GLY A 322 7.51 -3.68 7.58
N VAL A 323 7.11 -4.51 6.62
CA VAL A 323 7.79 -4.64 5.32
C VAL A 323 7.72 -3.34 4.53
N LEU A 324 6.56 -2.69 4.44
CA LEU A 324 6.41 -1.40 3.74
C LEU A 324 7.32 -0.33 4.34
N VAL A 325 7.37 -0.25 5.67
CA VAL A 325 8.23 0.67 6.41
C VAL A 325 9.70 0.36 6.17
N ALA A 326 10.10 -0.92 6.23
CA ALA A 326 11.46 -1.38 6.02
C ALA A 326 12.02 -0.98 4.65
N ILE A 327 11.20 -1.09 3.59
CA ILE A 327 11.61 -0.73 2.23
C ILE A 327 11.52 0.78 1.95
N SER A 328 10.91 1.58 2.83
CA SER A 328 10.72 3.02 2.62
C SER A 328 11.96 3.87 2.88
N GLY A 329 13.00 3.28 3.49
CA GLY A 329 14.29 3.91 3.77
C GLY A 329 15.37 3.58 2.73
N GLY A 330 16.55 4.16 2.90
CA GLY A 330 17.74 3.92 2.09
C GLY A 330 18.74 5.06 2.20
N GLY A 331 19.78 5.04 1.38
CA GLY A 331 20.74 6.15 1.28
C GLY A 331 20.18 7.28 0.42
N ALA A 332 20.30 8.52 0.91
CA ALA A 332 19.90 9.71 0.18
C ALA A 332 21.09 10.57 -0.29
N GLY A 333 22.32 10.22 0.11
CA GLY A 333 23.54 10.94 -0.26
C GLY A 333 24.77 10.44 0.50
N ALA A 334 25.85 11.23 0.47
CA ALA A 334 27.08 10.90 1.16
C ALA A 334 27.03 11.23 2.66
N GLN A 335 27.94 10.61 3.43
CA GLN A 335 28.21 10.93 4.84
C GLN A 335 26.94 11.01 5.69
N ARG A 336 26.51 12.24 6.02
CA ARG A 336 25.37 12.52 6.89
C ARG A 336 24.05 11.99 6.31
N LEU A 337 23.91 11.89 4.99
CA LEU A 337 22.71 11.38 4.32
C LEU A 337 22.85 9.93 3.82
N ALA A 338 23.87 9.21 4.30
CA ALA A 338 24.10 7.81 3.93
C ALA A 338 22.96 6.89 4.38
N GLU A 339 22.22 7.27 5.43
CA GLU A 339 21.07 6.53 5.95
C GLU A 339 19.92 7.48 6.21
N VAL A 340 18.78 7.20 5.57
CA VAL A 340 17.54 7.96 5.71
C VAL A 340 16.37 6.99 5.79
N GLY A 341 15.47 7.24 6.73
CA GLY A 341 14.25 6.49 6.96
C GLY A 341 14.29 5.62 8.22
N PRO A 342 13.32 4.70 8.34
CA PRO A 342 13.17 3.80 9.48
C PRO A 342 14.29 2.76 9.57
N PRO A 343 14.58 2.24 10.78
CA PRO A 343 15.42 1.05 10.91
C PRO A 343 14.80 -0.14 10.17
N THR A 344 15.61 -0.95 9.50
CA THR A 344 15.12 -1.95 8.53
C THR A 344 14.22 -3.03 9.14
N TRP A 345 14.55 -3.57 10.32
CA TRP A 345 13.85 -4.74 10.87
C TRP A 345 13.02 -4.43 12.10
N THR A 346 13.42 -3.43 12.89
CA THR A 346 12.79 -3.11 14.18
C THR A 346 11.28 -2.79 14.07
N PRO A 347 10.80 -2.01 13.07
CA PRO A 347 9.36 -1.75 12.90
C PRO A 347 8.57 -3.03 12.64
N LEU A 348 9.14 -3.99 11.91
CA LEU A 348 8.51 -5.29 11.69
C LEU A 348 8.42 -6.10 12.99
N LEU A 349 9.52 -6.16 13.76
CA LEU A 349 9.58 -6.89 15.03
C LEU A 349 8.61 -6.33 16.08
N VAL A 350 8.30 -5.04 16.03
CA VAL A 350 7.36 -4.40 16.95
C VAL A 350 5.93 -4.43 16.42
N ALA A 351 5.70 -4.12 15.13
CA ALA A 351 4.37 -4.05 14.55
C ALA A 351 3.64 -5.40 14.57
N VAL A 352 4.34 -6.51 14.28
CA VAL A 352 3.75 -7.86 14.25
C VAL A 352 3.09 -8.23 15.58
N PRO A 353 3.79 -8.26 16.73
CA PRO A 353 3.18 -8.64 18.01
C PRO A 353 2.12 -7.64 18.48
N VAL A 354 2.32 -6.33 18.28
CA VAL A 354 1.35 -5.32 18.71
C VAL A 354 0.04 -5.45 17.94
N LEU A 355 0.08 -5.58 16.61
CA LEU A 355 -1.14 -5.76 15.82
C LEU A 355 -1.76 -7.15 16.05
N ALA A 356 -0.96 -8.20 16.28
CA ALA A 356 -1.47 -9.51 16.62
C ALA A 356 -2.26 -9.50 17.94
N LEU A 357 -1.73 -8.83 18.97
CA LEU A 357 -2.44 -8.62 20.24
C LEU A 357 -3.73 -7.82 20.02
N GLY A 358 -3.67 -6.77 19.21
CA GLY A 358 -4.85 -6.01 18.81
C GLY A 358 -5.89 -6.92 18.18
N GLY A 359 -5.51 -7.70 17.17
CA GLY A 359 -6.41 -8.61 16.46
C GLY A 359 -7.04 -9.67 17.34
N ALA A 360 -6.29 -10.22 18.29
CA ALA A 360 -6.80 -11.11 19.33
C ALA A 360 -7.90 -10.43 20.16
N LEU A 361 -7.66 -9.21 20.64
CA LEU A 361 -8.62 -8.43 21.43
C LEU A 361 -9.87 -8.06 20.64
N GLY A 362 -9.69 -7.63 19.39
CA GLY A 362 -10.79 -7.29 18.48
C GLY A 362 -11.73 -8.47 18.27
N GLN A 363 -11.17 -9.68 18.14
CA GLN A 363 -11.97 -10.89 17.92
C GLN A 363 -12.53 -11.50 19.21
N ALA A 364 -11.89 -11.31 20.36
CA ALA A 364 -12.51 -11.59 21.65
C ALA A 364 -13.76 -10.71 21.84
N LEU A 365 -13.68 -9.42 21.48
CA LEU A 365 -14.80 -8.49 21.62
C LEU A 365 -16.01 -8.85 20.74
N THR A 366 -15.79 -9.31 19.51
CA THR A 366 -16.89 -9.80 18.64
C THR A 366 -17.56 -11.04 19.22
N HIS A 367 -16.78 -11.96 19.80
CA HIS A 367 -17.31 -13.15 20.45
C HIS A 367 -18.23 -12.79 21.63
N TYR A 368 -17.78 -11.92 22.54
CA TYR A 368 -18.60 -11.47 23.68
C TYR A 368 -19.87 -10.73 23.24
N ARG A 369 -19.80 -9.93 22.17
CA ARG A 369 -20.99 -9.27 21.60
C ARG A 369 -22.00 -10.27 21.04
N GLY A 370 -21.54 -11.29 20.32
CA GLY A 370 -22.40 -12.34 19.78
C GLY A 370 -23.09 -13.16 20.87
N VAL A 371 -22.37 -13.50 21.95
CA VAL A 371 -22.93 -14.24 23.09
C VAL A 371 -24.02 -13.43 23.80
N ARG A 372 -23.83 -12.11 24.00
CA ARG A 372 -24.84 -11.25 24.62
C ARG A 372 -26.10 -11.11 23.76
N ALA A 373 -25.95 -10.89 22.45
CA ALA A 373 -27.08 -10.80 21.55
C ALA A 373 -27.94 -12.09 21.50
N GLY A 374 -27.32 -13.26 21.71
CA GLY A 374 -28.02 -14.54 21.82
C GLY A 374 -28.82 -14.72 23.13
N HIS A 375 -28.44 -14.04 24.22
CA HIS A 375 -29.17 -14.07 25.49
C HIS A 375 -30.37 -13.12 25.52
N ASP A 376 -30.33 -12.03 24.73
CA ASP A 376 -31.42 -11.04 24.63
C ASP A 376 -32.45 -11.39 23.54
N ALA A 377 -32.22 -12.44 22.75
CA ALA A 377 -33.21 -12.95 21.82
C ALA A 377 -34.39 -13.52 22.63
N PRO A 378 -35.64 -13.05 22.44
CA PRO A 378 -36.78 -13.57 23.17
C PRO A 378 -36.86 -15.08 22.92
N GLU A 379 -36.75 -15.87 24.00
CA GLU A 379 -37.00 -17.30 23.97
C GLU A 379 -38.26 -17.55 23.13
N ASP A 380 -38.07 -18.20 21.99
CA ASP A 380 -39.15 -18.64 21.16
C ASP A 380 -40.00 -19.56 22.05
N ARG A 381 -41.16 -19.04 22.47
CA ARG A 381 -42.11 -19.75 23.34
C ARG A 381 -42.26 -21.16 22.78
N PRO A 382 -42.11 -22.22 23.59
CA PRO A 382 -42.21 -23.59 23.10
C PRO A 382 -43.50 -23.70 22.30
N SER A 383 -43.34 -24.00 21.01
CA SER A 383 -44.41 -24.11 20.05
C SER A 383 -45.51 -24.98 20.66
N ARG A 384 -46.72 -24.41 20.68
CA ARG A 384 -47.94 -25.05 21.15
C ARG A 384 -47.96 -26.53 20.75
N ARG A 385 -48.22 -27.37 21.77
CA ARG A 385 -48.56 -28.79 21.69
C ARG A 385 -49.17 -29.19 20.34
N PRO A 386 -48.78 -30.34 19.76
CA PRO A 386 -49.39 -30.83 18.55
C PRO A 386 -50.89 -30.98 18.79
N ARG A 387 -51.71 -30.19 18.08
CA ARG A 387 -53.15 -30.42 18.02
C ARG A 387 -53.34 -31.74 17.28
N LEU A 388 -53.60 -32.80 18.03
CA LEU A 388 -54.22 -34.02 17.52
C LEU A 388 -55.48 -33.58 16.75
N ARG A 389 -55.40 -33.60 15.42
CA ARG A 389 -56.58 -33.60 14.56
C ARG A 389 -57.26 -34.94 14.78
N VAL A 390 -58.22 -34.96 15.70
CA VAL A 390 -59.25 -35.99 15.72
C VAL A 390 -59.99 -35.86 14.40
N ARG A 391 -59.83 -36.87 13.55
CA ARG A 391 -60.50 -37.00 12.28
C ARG A 391 -61.85 -37.64 12.61
N ASP A 392 -62.88 -36.83 12.74
CA ASP A 392 -64.25 -37.36 12.82
C ASP A 392 -64.59 -37.97 11.46
N GLU A 393 -64.55 -39.30 11.38
CA GLU A 393 -65.19 -40.08 10.32
C GLU A 393 -66.70 -40.05 10.56
N PRO A 394 -67.53 -39.57 9.60
CA PRO A 394 -68.94 -39.85 9.65
C PRO A 394 -69.18 -41.31 9.28
N ALA A 395 -69.91 -42.00 10.16
CA ALA A 395 -70.35 -43.38 9.99
C ALA A 395 -71.08 -43.56 8.63
N GLY A 396 -70.62 -44.53 7.85
CA GLY A 396 -71.28 -44.96 6.62
C GLY A 396 -72.66 -45.56 6.91
N PRO A 397 -73.66 -45.37 6.04
CA PRO A 397 -74.95 -46.04 6.18
C PRO A 397 -74.81 -47.52 5.81
N ALA A 398 -75.05 -48.38 6.80
CA ALA A 398 -75.28 -49.80 6.60
C ALA A 398 -76.62 -50.01 5.85
N ARG A 399 -76.51 -50.73 4.73
CA ARG A 399 -77.46 -51.68 4.09
C ARG A 399 -78.97 -51.53 4.34
N ARG A 400 -79.74 -51.65 3.25
CA ARG A 400 -80.84 -52.64 3.13
C ARG A 400 -81.22 -52.92 1.67
N ASP A 401 -81.04 -54.17 1.29
CA ASP A 401 -81.82 -55.06 0.42
C ASP A 401 -82.74 -54.47 -0.67
N ARG A 402 -82.42 -54.79 -1.95
CA ARG A 402 -83.19 -55.72 -2.80
C ARG A 402 -82.46 -56.01 -4.10
#